data_AF-A0A934F235-F1
#
_entry.id   AF-A0A934F235-F1
#
_cell.length_a   1.000
_cell.length_b   1.000
_cell.length_c   1.000
_cell.angle_alpha   90.00
_cell.angle_beta   90.00
_cell.angle_gamma   90.00
#
_symmetry.space_group_name_H-M   'P 1'
#
loop_
_entity.id
_entity.type
_entity.pdbx_description
1 polymer ?
#
loop_
_entity_poly.entity_id
_entity_poly.type
_entity_poly.pdbx_seq_one_letter_code
_entity_poly.pdbx_strand_id
1 'polypeptide(L)'
;MIRGVEPVGGALLAGASLWLGLLWLGSRVGLSQRRRSVQGAAALLAVGALFVPLGEMPLWQWVFSFCPNPSVPAIAVVGAALWERLRGVPVVRVAEWRLLWGFGAVAGTLLYLHPLLPSSVDPYYFGWRHAPAIWAMAGLALLAFGAGNRAGSVFFVALVAYELRVLESPNAWDYVVDPLFWLWSLGKGAAAGLRVGLRWWRRTRFSRPPFPSAVPGPAAGG
;
A
#
# COMPACT_ATOMS: atom_id res chain seq x y z
N MET A 1 20.53 -9.78 -25.89
CA MET A 1 20.67 -10.82 -24.84
C MET A 1 20.51 -10.11 -23.50
N ILE A 2 19.27 -9.92 -23.06
CA ILE A 2 18.96 -9.13 -21.85
C ILE A 2 19.12 -10.08 -20.67
N ARG A 3 20.02 -9.74 -19.73
CA ARG A 3 20.15 -10.46 -18.45
C ARG A 3 18.85 -10.22 -17.69
N GLY A 4 17.96 -11.19 -17.74
CA GLY A 4 16.67 -11.11 -17.06
C GLY A 4 16.88 -10.76 -15.60
N VAL A 5 16.15 -9.77 -15.12
CA VAL A 5 15.90 -9.62 -13.69
C VAL A 5 15.40 -11.00 -13.22
N GLU A 6 16.18 -11.65 -12.37
CA GLU A 6 15.93 -13.01 -11.92
C GLU A 6 14.47 -13.10 -11.40
N PRO A 7 13.66 -14.07 -11.88
CA PRO A 7 12.26 -14.23 -11.46
C PRO A 7 12.12 -14.39 -9.93
N VAL A 8 13.23 -14.72 -9.27
CA VAL A 8 13.41 -14.76 -7.82
C VAL A 8 12.98 -13.45 -7.13
N GLY A 9 13.34 -12.28 -7.67
CA GLY A 9 13.03 -11.00 -7.04
C GLY A 9 11.52 -10.75 -6.92
N GLY A 10 10.80 -10.96 -8.01
CA GLY A 10 9.33 -10.85 -8.05
C GLY A 10 8.65 -11.90 -7.17
N ALA A 11 9.13 -13.16 -7.20
CA ALA A 11 8.60 -14.22 -6.36
C ALA A 11 8.78 -13.94 -4.86
N LEU A 12 9.94 -13.41 -4.45
CA LEU A 12 10.20 -13.02 -3.07
C LEU A 12 9.28 -11.90 -2.60
N LEU A 13 9.09 -10.87 -3.44
CA LEU A 13 8.19 -9.77 -3.12
C LEU A 13 6.74 -10.26 -3.00
N ALA A 14 6.28 -11.09 -3.94
CA ALA A 14 4.95 -11.69 -3.91
C ALA A 14 4.75 -12.54 -2.64
N GLY A 15 5.71 -13.41 -2.31
CA GLY A 15 5.67 -14.25 -1.12
C GLY A 15 5.65 -13.43 0.18
N ALA A 16 6.50 -12.39 0.26
CA ALA A 16 6.53 -11.48 1.40
C ALA A 16 5.20 -10.73 1.58
N SER A 17 4.62 -10.23 0.48
CA SER A 17 3.33 -9.54 0.50
C SER A 17 2.18 -10.46 0.89
N LEU A 18 2.15 -11.69 0.38
CA LEU A 18 1.19 -12.71 0.81
C LEU A 18 1.33 -13.02 2.29
N TRP A 19 2.55 -13.22 2.78
CA TRP A 19 2.81 -13.48 4.20
C TRP A 19 2.31 -12.33 5.10
N LEU A 20 2.66 -11.10 4.76
CA LEU A 20 2.19 -9.90 5.48
C LEU A 20 0.66 -9.76 5.42
N GLY A 21 0.05 -10.07 4.28
CA GLY A 21 -1.40 -10.09 4.08
C GLY A 21 -2.11 -11.12 4.95
N LEU A 22 -1.60 -12.35 4.99
CA LEU A 22 -2.11 -13.43 5.86
C LEU A 22 -2.00 -13.07 7.33
N LEU A 23 -0.87 -12.51 7.76
CA LEU A 23 -0.72 -12.02 9.12
C LEU A 23 -1.76 -10.92 9.42
N TRP A 24 -1.92 -9.95 8.52
CA TRP A 24 -2.90 -8.88 8.67
C TRP A 24 -4.32 -9.43 8.78
N LEU A 25 -4.72 -10.40 7.94
CA LEU A 25 -6.01 -11.08 8.04
C LEU A 25 -6.17 -11.83 9.37
N GLY A 26 -5.15 -12.56 9.78
CA GLY A 26 -5.13 -13.28 11.06
C GLY A 26 -5.39 -12.35 12.26
N SER A 27 -4.85 -11.13 12.24
CA SER A 27 -5.12 -10.15 13.30
C SER A 27 -6.58 -9.68 13.37
N ARG A 28 -7.34 -9.82 12.28
CA ARG A 28 -8.78 -9.47 12.26
C ARG A 28 -9.63 -10.51 12.97
N VAL A 29 -9.16 -11.74 13.04
CA VAL A 29 -9.83 -12.87 13.71
C VAL A 29 -9.22 -13.17 15.08
N GLY A 30 -8.41 -12.26 15.64
CA GLY A 30 -7.87 -12.38 16.99
C GLY A 30 -6.56 -13.19 17.11
N LEU A 31 -5.93 -13.58 15.99
CA LEU A 31 -4.65 -14.28 16.04
C LEU A 31 -3.53 -13.32 16.45
N SER A 32 -2.74 -13.74 17.44
CA SER A 32 -1.56 -12.98 17.87
C SER A 32 -0.44 -13.09 16.85
N GLN A 33 -0.22 -11.99 16.11
CA GLN A 33 0.85 -11.87 15.11
C GLN A 33 2.27 -11.95 15.71
N ARG A 34 2.41 -11.92 17.05
CA ARG A 34 3.72 -12.07 17.73
C ARG A 34 4.09 -13.53 17.96
N ARG A 35 3.13 -14.47 17.90
CA ARG A 35 3.41 -15.89 18.10
C ARG A 35 4.21 -16.42 16.91
N ARG A 36 5.38 -17.01 17.18
CA ARG A 36 6.25 -17.60 16.15
C ARG A 36 5.56 -18.71 15.36
N SER A 37 4.69 -19.50 16.00
CA SER A 37 3.88 -20.52 15.32
C SER A 37 2.92 -19.92 14.29
N VAL A 38 2.25 -18.82 14.63
CA VAL A 38 1.36 -18.09 13.70
C VAL A 38 2.16 -17.51 12.53
N GLN A 39 3.34 -16.94 12.81
CA GLN A 39 4.23 -16.43 11.78
C GLN A 39 4.72 -17.52 10.83
N GLY A 40 5.17 -18.66 11.37
CA GLY A 40 5.63 -19.81 10.61
C GLY A 40 4.52 -20.45 9.79
N ALA A 41 3.33 -20.66 10.37
CA ALA A 41 2.17 -21.17 9.65
C ALA A 41 1.76 -20.23 8.49
N ALA A 42 1.70 -18.92 8.74
CA ALA A 42 1.43 -17.95 7.69
C ALA A 42 2.51 -17.98 6.59
N ALA A 43 3.78 -18.19 6.94
CA ALA A 43 4.87 -18.26 5.97
C ALA A 43 4.76 -19.50 5.09
N LEU A 44 4.48 -20.67 5.68
CA LEU A 44 4.24 -21.91 4.95
C LEU A 44 3.02 -21.78 4.02
N LEU A 45 1.94 -21.17 4.49
CA LEU A 45 0.76 -20.90 3.66
C LEU A 45 1.07 -19.94 2.51
N ALA A 46 1.84 -18.88 2.75
CA ALA A 46 2.24 -17.95 1.70
C ALA A 46 3.10 -18.64 0.63
N VAL A 47 4.09 -19.44 1.04
CA VAL A 47 4.94 -20.21 0.12
C VAL A 47 4.10 -21.21 -0.65
N GLY A 48 3.24 -21.99 0.02
CA GLY A 48 2.35 -22.94 -0.65
C GLY A 48 1.43 -22.25 -1.67
N ALA A 49 0.87 -21.09 -1.33
CA ALA A 49 0.02 -20.31 -2.22
C ALA A 49 0.73 -19.88 -3.51
N LEU A 50 2.03 -19.57 -3.47
CA LEU A 50 2.79 -19.19 -4.66
C LEU A 50 2.82 -20.28 -5.73
N PHE A 51 2.72 -21.55 -5.34
CA PHE A 51 2.74 -22.70 -6.25
C PHE A 51 1.34 -23.19 -6.64
N VAL A 52 0.28 -22.53 -6.17
CA VAL A 52 -1.09 -22.84 -6.61
C VAL A 52 -1.22 -22.45 -8.10
N PRO A 53 -1.65 -23.38 -8.98
CA PRO A 53 -1.84 -23.08 -10.39
C PRO A 53 -3.04 -22.16 -10.60
N LEU A 54 -2.87 -21.15 -11.44
CA LEU A 54 -3.91 -20.27 -11.96
C LEU A 54 -3.95 -20.42 -13.48
N GLY A 55 -4.80 -21.33 -13.97
CA GLY A 55 -4.76 -21.77 -15.36
C GLY A 55 -3.47 -22.56 -15.64
N GLU A 56 -2.71 -22.15 -16.65
CA GLU A 56 -1.49 -22.83 -17.09
C GLU A 56 -0.22 -22.43 -16.32
N MET A 57 -0.30 -21.49 -15.38
CA MET A 57 0.87 -20.94 -14.67
C MET A 57 0.67 -20.91 -13.15
N PRO A 58 1.70 -21.17 -12.34
CA PRO A 58 1.64 -20.97 -10.90
C PRO A 58 1.45 -19.48 -10.54
N LEU A 59 0.84 -19.22 -9.38
CA LEU A 59 0.53 -17.86 -8.90
C LEU A 59 1.74 -16.92 -8.95
N TRP A 60 2.94 -17.38 -8.59
CA TRP A 60 4.14 -16.52 -8.63
C TRP A 60 4.48 -16.06 -10.05
N GLN A 61 4.31 -16.91 -11.07
CA GLN A 61 4.54 -16.55 -12.47
C GLN A 61 3.46 -15.58 -12.95
N TRP A 62 2.21 -15.82 -12.54
CA TRP A 62 1.11 -14.93 -12.85
C TRP A 62 1.37 -13.52 -12.28
N VAL A 63 1.77 -13.40 -11.01
CA VAL A 63 2.14 -12.12 -10.39
C VAL A 63 3.34 -11.47 -11.10
N PHE A 64 4.37 -12.25 -11.44
CA PHE A 64 5.53 -11.74 -12.17
C PHE A 64 5.16 -11.20 -13.55
N SER A 65 4.22 -11.84 -14.25
CA SER A 65 3.74 -11.35 -15.56
C SER A 65 3.05 -9.98 -15.46
N PHE A 66 2.38 -9.71 -14.33
CA PHE A 66 1.69 -8.45 -14.07
C PHE A 66 2.62 -7.33 -13.57
N CYS A 67 3.68 -7.70 -12.84
CA CYS A 67 4.63 -6.75 -12.26
C CYS A 67 6.05 -7.34 -12.30
N PRO A 68 6.71 -7.36 -13.48
CA PRO A 68 8.05 -7.92 -13.62
C PRO A 68 9.11 -7.04 -12.93
N ASN A 69 8.85 -5.73 -12.90
CA ASN A 69 9.72 -4.72 -12.31
C ASN A 69 8.95 -3.99 -11.20
N PRO A 70 9.00 -4.46 -9.94
CA PRO A 70 8.33 -3.79 -8.85
C PRO A 70 8.96 -2.41 -8.60
N SER A 71 8.11 -1.43 -8.31
CA SER A 71 8.55 -0.05 -8.04
C SER A 71 9.37 0.01 -6.76
N VAL A 72 10.23 1.02 -6.66
CA VAL A 72 11.05 1.26 -5.46
C VAL A 72 10.16 1.46 -4.21
N PRO A 73 9.03 2.19 -4.28
CA PRO A 73 8.10 2.28 -3.15
C PRO A 73 7.48 0.93 -2.75
N ALA A 74 7.13 0.03 -3.69
CA ALA A 74 6.66 -1.32 -3.33
C ALA A 74 7.71 -2.08 -2.52
N ILE A 75 8.95 -2.10 -3.01
CA ILE A 75 10.06 -2.78 -2.36
C ILE A 75 10.29 -2.18 -0.96
N ALA A 76 10.32 -0.85 -0.85
CA ALA A 76 10.54 -0.16 0.42
C ALA A 76 9.42 -0.44 1.44
N VAL A 77 8.16 -0.42 1.00
CA VAL A 77 6.98 -0.71 1.81
C VAL A 77 7.02 -2.14 2.34
N VAL A 78 7.27 -3.12 1.47
CA VAL A 78 7.34 -4.53 1.87
C VAL A 78 8.54 -4.76 2.78
N GLY A 79 9.72 -4.25 2.41
CA GLY A 79 10.94 -4.35 3.21
C GLY A 79 10.80 -3.75 4.60
N ALA A 80 10.22 -2.55 4.71
CA ALA A 80 9.95 -1.92 6.00
C ALA A 80 8.94 -2.74 6.82
N ALA A 81 7.84 -3.19 6.22
CA ALA A 81 6.83 -3.99 6.92
C ALA A 81 7.39 -5.34 7.40
N LEU A 82 8.24 -6.00 6.60
CA LEU A 82 8.97 -7.21 6.98
C LEU A 82 9.90 -6.93 8.16
N TRP A 83 10.69 -5.86 8.08
CA TRP A 83 11.64 -5.50 9.15
C TRP A 83 10.92 -5.22 10.47
N GLU A 84 9.89 -4.37 10.45
CA GLU A 84 9.07 -4.07 11.62
C GLU A 84 8.44 -5.34 12.20
N ARG A 85 8.04 -6.29 11.34
CA ARG A 85 7.44 -7.55 11.77
C ARG A 85 8.44 -8.50 12.41
N LEU A 86 9.63 -8.63 11.82
CA LEU A 86 10.64 -9.60 12.23
C LEU A 86 11.43 -9.11 13.45
N ARG A 87 11.69 -7.80 13.52
CA ARG A 87 12.53 -7.17 14.56
C ARG A 87 11.70 -6.50 15.65
N GLY A 88 10.42 -6.21 15.41
CA GLY A 88 9.55 -5.52 16.37
C GLY A 88 9.92 -4.04 16.58
N VAL A 89 10.80 -3.49 15.74
CA VAL A 89 11.27 -2.09 15.82
C VAL A 89 10.58 -1.29 14.72
N PRO A 90 9.83 -0.23 15.04
CA PRO A 90 9.22 0.63 14.03
C PRO A 90 10.31 1.40 13.27
N VAL A 91 10.30 1.29 11.94
CA VAL A 91 11.25 1.99 11.07
C VAL A 91 10.56 3.17 10.37
N VAL A 92 9.27 3.02 10.06
CA VAL A 92 8.48 3.99 9.30
C VAL A 92 7.40 4.60 10.20
N ARG A 93 7.38 5.93 10.26
CA ARG A 93 6.41 6.70 11.05
C ARG A 93 5.03 6.63 10.41
N VAL A 94 4.00 6.87 11.21
CA VAL A 94 2.60 6.87 10.72
C VAL A 94 2.38 7.88 9.59
N ALA A 95 3.01 9.06 9.66
CA ALA A 95 2.93 10.07 8.61
C ALA A 95 3.60 9.62 7.29
N GLU A 96 4.72 8.89 7.39
CA GLU A 96 5.45 8.33 6.25
C GLU A 96 4.60 7.23 5.58
N TRP A 97 4.01 6.33 6.38
CA TRP A 97 3.05 5.34 5.86
C TRP A 97 1.86 5.99 5.17
N ARG A 98 1.27 7.04 5.76
CA ARG A 98 0.14 7.76 5.15
C ARG A 98 0.51 8.38 3.81
N LEU A 99 1.71 8.97 3.70
CA LEU A 99 2.17 9.56 2.46
C LEU A 99 2.37 8.48 1.38
N LEU A 100 3.04 7.36 1.72
CA LEU A 100 3.24 6.24 0.79
C LEU A 100 1.90 5.68 0.29
N TRP A 101 0.99 5.31 1.20
CA TRP A 101 -0.30 4.74 0.81
C TRP A 101 -1.21 5.75 0.11
N GLY A 102 -1.19 7.02 0.53
CA GLY A 102 -1.97 8.07 -0.11
C GLY A 102 -1.49 8.31 -1.54
N PHE A 103 -0.18 8.42 -1.73
CA PHE A 103 0.44 8.57 -3.04
C PHE A 103 0.14 7.36 -3.93
N GLY A 104 0.42 6.14 -3.48
CA GLY A 104 0.18 4.94 -4.27
C GLY A 104 -1.29 4.78 -4.68
N ALA A 105 -2.24 5.15 -3.82
CA ALA A 105 -3.66 5.14 -4.13
C ALA A 105 -4.02 6.21 -5.17
N VAL A 106 -3.59 7.46 -4.99
CA VAL A 106 -3.93 8.57 -5.88
C VAL A 106 -3.22 8.42 -7.22
N ALA A 107 -1.90 8.30 -7.22
CA ALA A 107 -1.11 8.19 -8.43
C ALA A 107 -1.46 6.93 -9.22
N GLY A 108 -1.54 5.77 -8.57
CA GLY A 108 -1.93 4.53 -9.25
C GLY A 108 -3.34 4.60 -9.85
N THR A 109 -4.29 5.27 -9.19
CA THR A 109 -5.64 5.45 -9.76
C THR A 109 -5.59 6.34 -10.99
N LEU A 110 -4.85 7.46 -10.94
CA LEU A 110 -4.69 8.37 -12.08
C LEU A 110 -4.01 7.68 -13.27
N LEU A 111 -3.02 6.81 -13.02
CA LEU A 111 -2.25 6.14 -14.06
C LEU A 111 -2.99 4.92 -14.64
N TYR A 112 -3.49 4.02 -13.80
CA TYR A 112 -4.08 2.76 -14.26
C TYR A 112 -5.54 2.88 -14.67
N LEU A 113 -6.25 3.90 -14.19
CA LEU A 113 -7.59 4.23 -14.67
C LEU A 113 -7.62 5.42 -15.64
N HIS A 114 -6.46 5.84 -16.18
CA HIS A 114 -6.43 6.88 -17.20
C HIS A 114 -7.31 6.60 -18.43
N PRO A 115 -7.62 5.34 -18.84
CA PRO A 115 -8.55 5.10 -19.94
C PRO A 115 -9.99 5.59 -19.67
N LEU A 116 -10.32 5.89 -18.40
CA LEU A 116 -11.60 6.49 -18.01
C LEU A 116 -11.57 8.03 -18.05
N LEU A 117 -10.38 8.63 -18.21
CA LEU A 117 -10.23 10.07 -18.38
C LEU A 117 -10.50 10.47 -19.84
N PRO A 118 -10.81 11.75 -20.11
CA PRO A 118 -10.87 12.25 -21.48
C PRO A 118 -9.57 11.93 -22.23
N SER A 119 -9.68 11.55 -23.52
CA SER A 119 -8.54 11.14 -24.35
C SER A 119 -7.46 12.22 -24.54
N SER A 120 -7.76 13.48 -24.21
CA SER A 120 -6.80 14.58 -24.22
C SER A 120 -5.86 14.60 -23.00
N VAL A 121 -6.12 13.76 -21.98
CA VAL A 121 -5.34 13.69 -20.74
C VAL A 121 -4.74 12.30 -20.62
N ASP A 122 -3.44 12.21 -20.88
CA ASP A 122 -2.65 11.00 -20.64
C ASP A 122 -1.58 11.29 -19.57
N PRO A 123 -1.89 11.07 -18.27
CA PRO A 123 -0.92 11.25 -17.20
C PRO A 123 0.26 10.27 -17.30
N TYR A 124 0.03 9.09 -17.89
CA TYR A 124 1.06 8.06 -18.03
C TYR A 124 2.13 8.50 -19.04
N TYR A 125 1.73 9.26 -20.07
CA TYR A 125 2.65 9.88 -21.03
C TYR A 125 3.70 10.78 -20.35
N PHE A 126 3.37 11.48 -19.26
CA PHE A 126 4.34 12.34 -18.56
C PHE A 126 5.52 11.61 -17.91
N GLY A 127 5.47 10.28 -17.80
CA GLY A 127 6.62 9.51 -17.34
C GLY A 127 7.65 9.22 -18.44
N TRP A 128 7.29 9.46 -19.71
CA TRP A 128 8.15 9.26 -20.87
C TRP A 128 8.98 10.52 -21.18
N ARG A 129 10.17 10.62 -20.60
CA ARG A 129 11.18 11.68 -20.90
C ARG A 129 10.66 13.13 -20.82
N HIS A 130 9.55 13.38 -20.13
CA HIS A 130 9.10 14.74 -19.82
C HIS A 130 9.87 15.27 -18.62
N ALA A 131 11.06 15.82 -18.90
CA ALA A 131 11.96 16.35 -17.89
C ALA A 131 11.26 17.25 -16.85
N PRO A 132 10.36 18.19 -17.21
CA PRO A 132 9.68 19.01 -16.22
C PRO A 132 8.86 18.21 -15.19
N ALA A 133 8.17 17.15 -15.61
CA ALA A 133 7.38 16.32 -14.71
C ALA A 133 8.26 15.53 -13.73
N ILE A 134 9.36 14.95 -14.25
CA ILE A 134 10.33 14.18 -13.47
C ILE A 134 11.03 15.08 -12.45
N TRP A 135 11.48 16.28 -12.86
CA TRP A 135 12.08 17.26 -11.96
C TRP A 135 11.09 17.79 -10.91
N ALA A 136 9.82 17.98 -11.28
CA ALA A 136 8.79 18.35 -10.32
C ALA A 136 8.57 17.25 -9.27
N MET A 137 8.51 15.97 -9.69
CA MET A 137 8.42 14.85 -8.76
C MET A 137 9.65 14.76 -7.84
N ALA A 138 10.86 14.95 -8.39
CA ALA A 138 12.09 14.97 -7.61
C ALA A 138 12.10 16.12 -6.59
N GLY A 139 11.67 17.31 -7.01
CA GLY A 139 11.51 18.48 -6.15
C GLY A 139 10.54 18.21 -5.01
N LEU A 140 9.35 17.66 -5.30
CA LEU A 140 8.37 17.28 -4.28
C LEU A 140 8.90 16.21 -3.31
N ALA A 141 9.64 15.22 -3.83
CA ALA A 141 10.27 14.19 -3.01
C ALA A 141 11.32 14.78 -2.06
N LEU A 142 12.17 15.69 -2.55
CA LEU A 142 13.17 16.40 -1.75
C LEU A 142 12.53 17.34 -0.73
N LEU A 143 11.48 18.06 -1.10
CA LEU A 143 10.72 18.92 -0.17
C LEU A 143 10.11 18.10 0.95
N ALA A 144 9.49 16.96 0.64
CA ALA A 144 8.96 16.05 1.66
C ALA A 144 10.06 15.52 2.57
N PHE A 145 11.22 15.14 2.02
CA PHE A 145 12.38 14.69 2.78
C PHE A 145 12.95 15.80 3.69
N GLY A 146 13.13 17.01 3.16
CA GLY A 146 13.60 18.19 3.89
C GLY A 146 12.63 18.64 4.99
N ALA A 147 11.33 18.44 4.80
CA ALA A 147 10.31 18.60 5.84
C ALA A 147 10.32 17.48 6.90
N GLY A 148 11.31 16.59 6.85
CA GLY A 148 11.49 15.50 7.80
C GLY A 148 10.63 14.27 7.53
N ASN A 149 9.99 14.14 6.36
CA ASN A 149 9.23 12.95 5.99
C ASN A 149 10.10 11.99 5.16
N ARG A 150 10.53 10.87 5.76
CA ARG A 150 11.46 9.93 5.11
C ARG A 150 10.86 9.21 3.90
N ALA A 151 9.54 9.21 3.70
CA ALA A 151 8.96 8.72 2.46
C ALA A 151 9.41 9.55 1.24
N GLY A 152 9.76 10.82 1.42
CA GLY A 152 10.40 11.64 0.39
C GLY A 152 11.70 11.03 -0.12
N SER A 153 12.52 10.44 0.76
CA SER A 153 13.76 9.76 0.34
C SER A 153 13.48 8.53 -0.52
N VAL A 154 12.40 7.79 -0.25
CA VAL A 154 12.02 6.62 -1.04
C VAL A 154 11.69 7.02 -2.47
N PHE A 155 10.89 8.08 -2.64
CA PHE A 155 10.56 8.61 -3.96
C PHE A 155 11.77 9.22 -4.67
N PHE A 156 12.65 9.91 -3.92
CA PHE A 156 13.87 10.45 -4.50
C PHE A 156 14.80 9.33 -4.99
N VAL A 157 14.99 8.28 -4.19
CA VAL A 157 15.76 7.08 -4.60
C VAL A 157 15.14 6.40 -5.82
N ALA A 158 13.82 6.36 -5.93
CA ALA A 158 13.13 5.85 -7.12
C ALA A 158 13.51 6.64 -8.38
N LEU A 159 13.56 7.97 -8.29
CA LEU A 159 13.92 8.85 -9.41
C LEU A 159 15.41 8.81 -9.72
N VAL A 160 16.27 8.65 -8.71
CA VAL A 160 17.70 8.37 -8.94
C VAL A 160 17.88 7.03 -9.66
N ALA A 161 17.14 5.99 -9.25
CA ALA A 161 17.15 4.69 -9.91
C ALA A 161 16.67 4.79 -11.38
N TYR A 162 15.69 5.66 -11.65
CA TYR A 162 15.24 5.98 -13.01
C TYR A 162 16.36 6.59 -13.87
N GLU A 163 17.05 7.61 -13.36
CA GLU A 163 18.15 8.25 -14.09
C GLU A 163 19.31 7.28 -14.33
N LEU A 164 19.56 6.37 -13.39
CA LEU A 164 20.56 5.31 -13.49
C LEU A 164 20.10 4.11 -14.34
N ARG A 165 18.86 4.10 -14.83
CA ARG A 165 18.25 3.02 -15.62
C ARG A 165 18.36 1.65 -14.94
N VAL A 166 18.07 1.61 -13.63
CA VAL A 166 18.16 0.39 -12.83
C VAL A 166 17.11 -0.65 -13.26
N LEU A 167 15.92 -0.21 -13.68
CA LEU A 167 14.88 -1.05 -14.27
C LEU A 167 14.93 -0.94 -15.79
N GLU A 168 14.45 -1.97 -16.48
CA GLU A 168 14.38 -1.98 -17.95
C GLU A 168 13.43 -0.93 -18.52
N SER A 169 12.45 -0.48 -17.72
CA SER A 169 11.48 0.50 -18.17
C SER A 169 12.11 1.89 -18.39
N PRO A 170 11.84 2.55 -19.52
CA PRO A 170 12.20 3.94 -19.77
C PRO A 170 11.18 4.95 -19.19
N ASN A 171 10.14 4.49 -18.51
CA ASN A 171 9.09 5.32 -17.93
C ASN A 171 9.35 5.56 -16.43
N ALA A 172 9.42 6.83 -16.01
CA ALA A 172 9.67 7.20 -14.61
C ALA A 172 8.55 6.74 -13.65
N TRP A 173 7.31 6.60 -14.15
CA TRP A 173 6.19 6.13 -13.34
C TRP A 173 6.44 4.71 -12.82
N ASP A 174 7.03 3.83 -13.63
CA ASP A 174 7.24 2.42 -13.27
C ASP A 174 8.23 2.26 -12.10
N TYR A 175 9.08 3.26 -11.85
CA TYR A 175 9.98 3.28 -10.69
C TYR A 175 9.28 3.69 -9.40
N VAL A 176 8.17 4.43 -9.51
CA VAL A 176 7.53 5.17 -8.42
C VAL A 176 6.16 4.58 -8.06
N VAL A 177 5.47 3.97 -9.02
CA VAL A 177 4.20 3.27 -8.84
C VAL A 177 4.20 2.03 -9.71
N ASP A 178 3.82 0.90 -9.13
CA ASP A 178 3.48 -0.31 -9.86
C ASP A 178 2.06 -0.77 -9.49
N PRO A 179 1.49 -1.72 -10.26
CA PRO A 179 0.12 -2.18 -10.00
C PRO A 179 -0.08 -2.82 -8.62
N LEU A 180 0.93 -3.52 -8.07
CA LEU A 180 0.84 -4.12 -6.73
C LEU A 180 0.83 -3.04 -5.66
N PHE A 181 1.71 -2.05 -5.75
CA PHE A 181 1.74 -0.93 -4.81
C PHE A 181 0.42 -0.16 -4.81
N TRP A 182 -0.15 0.08 -6.00
CA TRP A 182 -1.46 0.71 -6.15
C TRP A 182 -2.56 -0.11 -5.47
N LEU A 183 -2.67 -1.41 -5.77
CA LEU A 183 -3.68 -2.29 -5.17
C LEU A 183 -3.56 -2.40 -3.65
N TRP A 184 -2.33 -2.49 -3.12
CA TRP A 184 -2.10 -2.47 -1.68
C TRP A 184 -2.53 -1.15 -1.06
N SER A 185 -2.20 -0.03 -1.71
CA SER A 185 -2.59 1.32 -1.27
C SER A 185 -4.10 1.48 -1.23
N LEU A 186 -4.82 1.03 -2.26
CA LEU A 186 -6.28 1.00 -2.29
C LEU A 186 -6.86 0.14 -1.17
N GLY A 187 -6.34 -1.08 -0.98
CA GLY A 187 -6.79 -1.96 0.10
C GLY A 187 -6.61 -1.35 1.48
N LYS A 188 -5.48 -0.65 1.71
CA LYS A 188 -5.21 0.07 2.96
C LYS A 188 -6.16 1.26 3.15
N GLY A 189 -6.42 2.02 2.10
CA GLY A 189 -7.39 3.12 2.07
C GLY A 189 -8.80 2.65 2.38
N ALA A 190 -9.29 1.64 1.66
CA ALA A 190 -10.61 1.03 1.85
C ALA A 190 -10.79 0.50 3.28
N ALA A 191 -9.79 -0.20 3.82
CA ALA A 191 -9.83 -0.69 5.19
C ALA A 191 -9.81 0.44 6.24
N ALA A 192 -9.22 1.60 5.94
CA ALA A 192 -9.29 2.78 6.81
C ALA A 192 -10.68 3.44 6.70
N GLY A 193 -11.20 3.64 5.49
CA GLY A 193 -12.51 4.21 5.22
C GLY A 193 -13.63 3.41 5.87
N LEU A 194 -13.63 2.08 5.70
CA LEU A 194 -14.62 1.19 6.34
C LEU A 194 -14.63 1.34 7.86
N ARG A 195 -13.45 1.45 8.50
CA ARG A 195 -13.36 1.65 9.96
C ARG A 195 -13.95 2.98 10.40
N VAL A 196 -13.75 4.05 9.63
CA VAL A 196 -14.33 5.36 9.91
C VAL A 196 -15.85 5.32 9.71
N GLY A 197 -16.33 4.75 8.60
CA GLY A 197 -17.75 4.61 8.30
C GLY A 197 -18.51 3.80 9.36
N LEU A 198 -17.96 2.65 9.77
CA LEU A 198 -18.54 1.83 10.85
C LEU A 198 -18.59 2.57 12.20
N ARG A 199 -17.56 3.35 12.53
CA ARG A 199 -17.54 4.17 13.76
C ARG A 199 -18.60 5.27 13.70
N TRP A 200 -18.71 5.95 12.57
CA TRP A 200 -19.71 7.00 12.37
C TRP A 200 -21.12 6.42 12.45
N TRP A 201 -21.39 5.31 11.78
CA TRP A 201 -22.68 4.62 11.81
C TRP A 201 -23.09 4.15 13.22
N ARG A 202 -22.12 3.63 14.00
CA ARG A 202 -22.38 3.27 15.41
C ARG A 202 -22.71 4.49 16.26
N ARG A 203 -22.01 5.62 16.06
CA ARG A 203 -22.32 6.87 16.79
C ARG A 203 -23.71 7.38 16.46
N THR A 204 -24.13 7.36 15.20
CA THR A 204 -25.44 7.85 14.78
C THR A 204 -26.59 6.94 15.22
N ARG A 205 -26.41 5.60 15.23
CA ARG A 205 -27.46 4.67 15.68
C ARG A 205 -27.63 4.54 17.20
N PHE A 206 -26.57 4.77 17.97
CA PHE A 206 -26.61 4.61 19.44
C PHE A 206 -26.70 5.94 20.20
N SER A 207 -26.81 7.06 19.50
CA SER A 207 -27.22 8.34 20.10
C SER A 207 -28.75 8.38 20.21
N ARG A 208 -29.35 7.55 21.08
CA ARG A 208 -30.69 7.84 21.60
C ARG A 208 -30.53 9.00 22.61
N PRO A 209 -31.32 10.07 22.55
CA PRO A 209 -31.33 11.05 23.63
C PRO A 209 -31.69 10.31 24.94
N PRO A 210 -31.10 10.69 26.09
CA PRO A 210 -31.62 10.22 27.37
C PRO A 210 -33.11 10.57 27.40
N PHE A 211 -33.96 9.57 27.66
CA PHE A 211 -35.36 9.84 27.95
C PHE A 211 -35.43 10.99 28.96
N PRO A 212 -36.25 12.03 28.76
CA PRO A 212 -36.50 13.00 29.80
C PRO A 212 -37.06 12.23 31.01
N SER A 213 -36.24 12.09 32.04
CA SER A 213 -36.67 11.48 33.29
C SER A 213 -37.59 12.44 34.00
N ALA A 214 -38.79 11.93 34.29
CA ALA A 214 -39.72 12.35 35.32
C ALA A 214 -40.66 13.54 35.02
N VAL A 215 -41.92 13.14 34.87
CA VAL A 215 -43.15 13.86 35.23
C VAL A 215 -42.98 14.62 36.56
N PRO A 216 -43.41 15.90 36.67
CA PRO A 216 -43.44 16.58 37.95
C PRO A 216 -44.42 15.89 38.91
N GLY A 217 -43.95 15.51 40.09
CA GLY A 217 -44.79 14.92 41.14
C GLY A 217 -45.86 15.91 41.64
N PRO A 218 -46.97 15.41 42.22
CA PRO A 218 -48.08 16.25 42.66
C PRO A 218 -47.64 17.18 43.80
N ALA A 219 -48.05 18.44 43.70
CA ALA A 219 -47.85 19.45 44.73
C ALA A 219 -48.50 18.99 46.04
N ALA A 220 -47.69 18.87 47.09
CA ALA A 220 -48.17 18.69 48.45
C ALA A 220 -48.21 20.05 49.15
N GLY A 221 -49.40 20.45 49.60
CA GLY A 221 -49.60 21.21 50.84
C GLY A 221 -49.58 22.73 50.75
N GLY A 222 -50.78 23.30 50.91
CA GLY A 222 -51.07 24.69 51.22
C GLY A 222 -52.57 24.87 51.36
#